data_AF-A0AB39SYG9-F1
#
_entry.id   AF-A0AB39SYG9-F1
#
_cell.length_a   1.000
_cell.length_b   1.000
_cell.length_c   1.000
_cell.angle_alpha   90.00
_cell.angle_beta   90.00
_cell.angle_gamma   90.00
#
_symmetry.space_group_name_H-M   'P 1'
#
loop_
_entity.id
_entity.type
_entity.pdbx_description
1 polymer ?
#
loop_
_entity_poly.entity_id
_entity_poly.type
_entity_poly.pdbx_seq_one_letter_code
_entity_poly.pdbx_strand_id
1 'polypeptide(L)'
;MDRVSRTLRAADMSRYASAFAARTTAKTRLPLDFSAASLRIVDRVVDGLRRGAGDPAGAAPILQELGAYVGEVIVRHAPARWVDFDDMTSEMFRQPVGVRTPDGRAWNPLGKVVNRFELGPGESAHELFLLVPRRPKPLPLSPGTADGRRLTAA
;
A
#
# COMPACT_ATOMS: atom_id res chain seq x y z
N MET A 1 -10.99 19.08 -21.96
CA MET A 1 -10.46 18.03 -21.07
C MET A 1 -11.65 17.39 -20.37
N ASP A 2 -12.00 16.20 -20.83
CA ASP A 2 -13.29 15.55 -20.51
C ASP A 2 -13.43 15.09 -19.05
N ARG A 3 -14.69 15.14 -18.61
CA ARG A 3 -15.30 14.86 -17.30
C ARG A 3 -15.09 13.44 -16.73
N VAL A 4 -14.09 12.69 -17.19
CA VAL A 4 -13.86 11.27 -16.84
C VAL A 4 -12.44 11.08 -16.28
N SER A 5 -11.99 11.98 -15.40
CA SER A 5 -11.24 11.48 -14.24
C SER A 5 -12.24 10.59 -13.50
N ARG A 6 -12.24 9.28 -13.75
CA ARG A 6 -12.89 8.33 -12.83
C ARG A 6 -12.32 8.67 -11.47
N THR A 7 -13.11 9.35 -10.65
CA THR A 7 -12.69 9.75 -9.31
C THR A 7 -12.40 8.44 -8.61
N LEU A 8 -11.12 8.08 -8.46
CA LEU A 8 -10.74 6.91 -7.69
C LEU A 8 -11.41 7.08 -6.33
N ARG A 9 -12.19 6.07 -5.93
CA ARG A 9 -12.87 6.05 -4.64
C ARG A 9 -12.26 4.96 -3.80
N ALA A 10 -12.15 5.21 -2.50
CA ALA A 10 -11.61 4.25 -1.55
C ALA A 10 -12.30 2.88 -1.65
N ALA A 11 -13.62 2.87 -1.83
CA ALA A 11 -14.43 1.67 -1.95
C ALA A 11 -14.04 0.77 -3.14
N ASP A 12 -13.47 1.34 -4.21
CA ASP A 12 -13.13 0.62 -5.43
C ASP A 12 -11.68 0.09 -5.44
N MET A 13 -10.82 0.63 -4.56
CA MET A 13 -9.37 0.42 -4.64
C MET A 13 -8.94 -1.04 -4.46
N SER A 14 -9.54 -1.77 -3.52
CA SER A 14 -9.23 -3.19 -3.32
C SER A 14 -9.60 -4.05 -4.54
N ARG A 15 -10.72 -3.75 -5.20
CA ARG A 15 -11.13 -4.41 -6.44
C ARG A 15 -10.16 -4.07 -7.57
N TYR A 16 -9.78 -2.80 -7.68
CA TYR A 16 -8.87 -2.31 -8.71
C TYR A 16 -7.50 -2.99 -8.61
N ALA A 17 -6.93 -3.05 -7.40
CA ALA A 17 -5.68 -3.74 -7.10
C ALA A 17 -5.74 -5.25 -7.42
N SER A 18 -6.81 -5.93 -7.00
CA SER A 18 -7.02 -7.36 -7.26
C SER A 18 -7.14 -7.67 -8.74
N ALA A 19 -7.88 -6.85 -9.48
CA ALA A 19 -8.06 -7.03 -10.91
C ALA A 19 -6.73 -6.79 -11.67
N PHE A 20 -5.94 -5.80 -11.26
CA PHE A 20 -4.60 -5.57 -11.79
C PHE A 20 -3.66 -6.76 -11.53
N ALA A 21 -3.55 -7.20 -10.27
CA ALA A 21 -2.67 -8.31 -9.91
C ALA A 21 -3.01 -9.59 -10.69
N ALA A 22 -4.30 -9.92 -10.84
CA ALA A 22 -4.75 -11.08 -11.61
C ALA A 22 -4.38 -10.96 -13.10
N ARG A 23 -4.66 -9.81 -13.73
CA ARG A 23 -4.31 -9.56 -15.15
C ARG A 23 -2.81 -9.63 -15.38
N THR A 24 -2.01 -9.02 -14.51
CA THR A 24 -0.55 -8.93 -14.67
C THR A 24 0.12 -10.27 -14.43
N THR A 25 -0.30 -11.01 -13.40
CA THR A 25 0.24 -12.36 -13.13
C THR A 25 -0.03 -13.30 -14.30
N ALA A 26 -1.24 -13.26 -14.88
CA ALA A 26 -1.60 -14.06 -16.05
C ALA A 26 -0.79 -13.72 -17.31
N LYS A 27 -0.51 -12.42 -17.54
CA LYS A 27 0.16 -11.95 -18.77
C LYS A 27 1.69 -11.99 -18.69
N THR A 28 2.27 -11.70 -17.54
CA THR A 28 3.71 -11.40 -17.41
C THR A 28 4.46 -12.35 -16.47
N ARG A 29 3.75 -13.24 -15.76
CA ARG A 29 4.29 -14.10 -14.70
C ARG A 29 5.03 -13.35 -13.57
N LEU A 30 4.85 -12.03 -13.46
CA LEU A 30 5.33 -11.27 -12.31
C LEU A 30 4.51 -11.67 -11.08
N PRO A 31 5.15 -12.13 -9.97
CA PRO A 31 4.42 -12.56 -8.79
C PRO A 31 3.94 -11.35 -7.98
N LEU A 32 2.78 -10.82 -8.35
CA LEU A 32 2.04 -9.79 -7.62
C LEU A 32 1.07 -10.46 -6.63
N ASP A 33 1.63 -11.06 -5.59
CA ASP A 33 0.98 -11.93 -4.61
C ASP A 33 0.47 -11.20 -3.33
N PHE A 34 0.48 -9.87 -3.35
CA PHE A 34 0.20 -8.99 -2.22
C PHE A 34 1.13 -9.16 -1.00
N SER A 35 2.32 -9.75 -1.17
CA SER A 35 3.33 -9.79 -0.11
C SER A 35 4.08 -8.46 0.02
N ALA A 36 4.69 -8.21 1.17
CA ALA A 36 5.63 -7.10 1.34
C ALA A 36 6.79 -7.17 0.31
N ALA A 37 7.27 -8.38 0.01
CA ALA A 37 8.36 -8.61 -0.92
C ALA A 37 8.01 -8.17 -2.36
N SER A 38 6.74 -8.35 -2.76
CA SER A 38 6.25 -7.93 -4.08
C SER A 38 6.37 -6.43 -4.35
N LEU A 39 6.48 -5.59 -3.32
CA LEU A 39 6.69 -4.15 -3.48
C LEU A 39 8.04 -3.82 -4.13
N ARG A 40 9.06 -4.68 -3.96
CA ARG A 40 10.33 -4.55 -4.69
C ARG A 40 10.19 -4.87 -6.18
N ILE A 41 9.16 -5.63 -6.56
CA ILE A 41 8.84 -5.87 -7.98
C ILE A 41 8.17 -4.62 -8.55
N VAL A 42 7.21 -4.03 -7.81
CA VAL A 42 6.60 -2.75 -8.19
C VAL A 42 7.67 -1.68 -8.43
N ASP A 43 8.60 -1.52 -7.49
CA ASP A 43 9.70 -0.55 -7.61
C ASP A 43 10.50 -0.75 -8.92
N ARG A 44 10.84 -2.01 -9.25
CA ARG A 44 11.55 -2.36 -10.49
C ARG A 44 10.73 -2.14 -11.75
N VAL A 45 9.42 -2.42 -11.70
CA VAL A 45 8.51 -2.18 -12.83
C VAL A 45 8.44 -0.68 -13.13
N VAL A 46 8.31 0.16 -12.10
CA VAL A 46 8.29 1.62 -12.26
C VAL A 46 9.63 2.12 -12.82
N ASP A 47 10.76 1.60 -12.36
CA ASP A 47 12.08 1.97 -12.88
C ASP A 47 12.27 1.54 -14.35
N GLY A 48 11.64 0.43 -14.76
CA GLY A 48 11.58 -0.02 -16.15
C GLY A 48 10.72 0.90 -17.02
N LEU A 49 9.52 1.26 -16.52
CA LEU A 49 8.64 2.21 -17.19
C LEU A 49 9.32 3.57 -17.37
N ARG A 50 9.97 4.10 -16.34
CA ARG A 50 10.72 5.37 -16.41
C ARG A 50 11.80 5.36 -17.50
N ARG A 51 12.53 4.24 -17.65
CA ARG A 51 13.59 4.10 -18.65
C ARG A 51 13.05 3.96 -20.08
N GLY A 52 11.86 3.39 -20.24
CA GLY A 52 11.23 3.16 -21.55
C GLY A 52 10.21 4.21 -21.97
N ALA A 53 9.75 5.07 -21.06
CA ALA A 53 8.71 6.05 -21.35
C ALA A 53 9.27 7.27 -22.08
N GLY A 54 8.77 7.52 -23.29
CA GLY A 54 8.94 8.80 -24.00
C GLY A 54 7.96 9.87 -23.51
N ASP A 55 6.72 9.48 -23.16
CA ASP A 55 5.65 10.39 -22.68
C ASP A 55 5.10 9.93 -21.30
N PRO A 56 5.25 10.76 -20.24
CA PRO A 56 4.66 10.53 -18.92
C PRO A 56 3.14 10.30 -18.92
N ALA A 57 2.39 10.92 -19.83
CA ALA A 57 0.93 10.78 -19.87
C ALA A 57 0.49 9.35 -20.21
N GLY A 58 1.27 8.64 -21.03
CA GLY A 58 1.03 7.23 -21.37
C GLY A 58 1.22 6.28 -20.18
N ALA A 59 2.03 6.66 -19.19
CA ALA A 59 2.27 5.84 -18.00
C ALA A 59 1.21 6.02 -16.89
N ALA A 60 0.43 7.09 -16.92
CA ALA A 60 -0.49 7.43 -15.83
C ALA A 60 -1.47 6.29 -15.45
N PRO A 61 -2.13 5.56 -16.38
CA PRO A 61 -3.04 4.48 -16.01
C PRO A 61 -2.34 3.32 -15.28
N ILE A 62 -1.15 2.91 -15.75
CA ILE A 62 -0.42 1.80 -15.12
C ILE A 62 0.16 2.21 -13.77
N LEU A 63 0.57 3.48 -13.60
CA LEU A 63 1.04 4.01 -12.31
C LEU A 63 -0.09 4.04 -11.27
N GLN A 64 -1.33 4.34 -11.68
CA GLN A 64 -2.50 4.26 -10.80
C GLN A 64 -2.78 2.81 -10.35
N GLU A 65 -2.69 1.83 -11.27
CA GLU A 65 -2.87 0.40 -10.94
C GLU A 65 -1.78 -0.11 -9.99
N LEU A 66 -0.53 0.27 -10.23
CA LEU A 66 0.59 -0.04 -9.35
C LEU A 66 0.42 0.61 -7.97
N GLY A 67 0.01 1.88 -7.91
CA GLY A 67 -0.29 2.58 -6.66
C GLY A 67 -1.42 1.93 -5.87
N ALA A 68 -2.48 1.49 -6.55
CA ALA A 68 -3.57 0.73 -5.95
C ALA A 68 -3.06 -0.59 -5.34
N TYR A 69 -2.21 -1.31 -6.07
CA TYR A 69 -1.58 -2.53 -5.56
C TYR A 69 -0.73 -2.27 -4.31
N VAL A 70 0.09 -1.22 -4.30
CA VAL A 70 0.89 -0.82 -3.12
C VAL A 70 0.00 -0.55 -1.92
N GLY A 71 -1.08 0.23 -2.09
CA GLY A 71 -2.00 0.52 -1.00
C GLY A 71 -2.73 -0.72 -0.48
N GLU A 72 -3.07 -1.66 -1.36
CA GLU A 72 -3.72 -2.92 -0.97
C GLU A 72 -2.76 -3.83 -0.17
N VAL A 73 -1.46 -3.85 -0.52
CA VAL A 73 -0.43 -4.51 0.30
C VAL A 73 -0.36 -3.87 1.70
N ILE A 74 -0.47 -2.55 1.80
CA ILE A 74 -0.49 -1.87 3.11
C ILE A 74 -1.73 -2.30 3.92
N VAL A 75 -2.93 -2.23 3.33
CA VAL A 75 -4.21 -2.59 3.98
C VAL A 75 -4.23 -4.04 4.46
N ARG A 76 -3.61 -4.97 3.71
CA ARG A 76 -3.56 -6.40 4.09
C ARG A 76 -2.60 -6.71 5.23
N HIS A 77 -1.54 -5.91 5.41
CA HIS A 77 -0.44 -6.21 6.34
C HIS A 77 -0.32 -5.22 7.51
N ALA A 78 -1.18 -4.21 7.57
CA ALA A 78 -1.25 -3.23 8.65
C ALA A 78 -2.72 -3.02 9.04
N PRO A 79 -3.02 -2.51 10.24
CA PRO A 79 -4.38 -2.16 10.63
C PRO A 79 -4.86 -0.88 9.91
N ALA A 80 -4.73 -0.83 8.59
CA ALA A 80 -4.99 0.32 7.76
C ALA A 80 -6.21 0.09 6.87
N ARG A 81 -6.83 1.17 6.39
CA ARG A 81 -7.97 1.11 5.47
C ARG A 81 -7.82 2.13 4.35
N TRP A 82 -8.40 1.81 3.19
CA TRP A 82 -8.62 2.80 2.14
C TRP A 82 -9.54 3.92 2.63
N VAL A 83 -9.22 5.17 2.27
CA VAL A 83 -9.99 6.36 2.60
C VAL A 83 -10.02 7.29 1.40
N ASP A 84 -11.16 7.95 1.19
CA ASP A 84 -11.22 9.14 0.37
C ASP A 84 -10.55 10.26 1.18
N PHE A 85 -9.68 11.02 0.53
CA PHE A 85 -9.07 12.18 1.15
C PHE A 85 -10.06 13.34 1.18
N ASP A 86 -10.02 14.14 2.25
CA ASP A 86 -10.64 15.45 2.26
C ASP A 86 -9.94 16.38 1.26
N ASP A 87 -10.54 17.53 0.96
CA ASP A 87 -10.04 18.46 -0.06
C ASP A 87 -8.60 18.89 0.21
N MET A 88 -8.28 19.27 1.45
CA MET A 88 -6.94 19.69 1.86
C MET A 88 -5.90 18.59 1.65
N THR A 89 -6.20 17.36 2.09
CA THR A 89 -5.27 16.22 1.94
C THR A 89 -5.15 15.82 0.47
N SER A 90 -6.25 15.87 -0.28
CA SER A 90 -6.29 15.56 -1.71
C SER A 90 -5.43 16.54 -2.52
N GLU A 91 -5.50 17.83 -2.21
CA GLU A 91 -4.66 18.88 -2.82
C GLU A 91 -3.18 18.67 -2.48
N MET A 92 -2.85 18.45 -1.21
CA MET A 92 -1.48 18.23 -0.76
C MET A 92 -0.86 17.00 -1.41
N PHE A 93 -1.61 15.91 -1.50
CA PHE A 93 -1.14 14.63 -2.03
C PHE A 93 -1.34 14.48 -3.54
N ARG A 94 -2.07 15.41 -4.18
CA ARG A 94 -2.47 15.37 -5.60
C ARG A 94 -3.11 14.04 -5.98
N GLN A 95 -3.85 13.44 -5.05
CA GLN A 95 -4.51 12.15 -5.19
C GLN A 95 -5.81 12.20 -4.41
N PRO A 96 -6.92 11.65 -4.92
CA PRO A 96 -8.21 11.69 -4.23
C PRO A 96 -8.36 10.64 -3.13
N VAL A 97 -7.47 9.64 -3.10
CA VAL A 97 -7.55 8.48 -2.20
C VAL A 97 -6.19 8.07 -1.68
N GLY A 98 -6.19 7.42 -0.52
CA GLY A 98 -5.02 6.73 -0.01
C GLY A 98 -5.38 5.83 1.16
N VAL A 99 -4.42 5.60 2.05
CA VAL A 99 -4.55 4.65 3.15
C VAL A 99 -4.42 5.38 4.48
N ARG A 100 -5.25 5.03 5.47
CA ARG A 100 -5.17 5.61 6.82
C ARG A 100 -4.96 4.54 7.88
N THR A 101 -3.98 4.76 8.74
CA THR A 101 -3.68 3.93 9.91
C THR A 101 -4.50 4.37 11.14
N PRO A 102 -4.59 3.55 12.21
CA PRO A 102 -5.44 3.86 13.36
C PRO A 102 -4.98 5.08 14.16
N ASP A 103 -3.70 5.42 14.08
CA ASP A 103 -3.09 6.63 14.62
C ASP A 103 -3.47 7.91 13.83
N GLY A 104 -4.35 7.79 12.83
CA GLY A 104 -4.87 8.90 12.03
C GLY A 104 -4.00 9.29 10.84
N ARG A 105 -2.76 8.79 10.74
CA ARG A 105 -1.83 9.14 9.66
C ARG A 105 -2.34 8.67 8.31
N ALA A 106 -2.30 9.57 7.33
CA ALA A 106 -2.62 9.29 5.95
C ALA A 106 -1.35 8.95 5.15
N TRP A 107 -1.47 7.97 4.27
CA TRP A 107 -0.40 7.44 3.43
C TRP A 107 -0.83 7.52 1.97
N ASN A 108 0.05 8.00 1.10
CA ASN A 108 -0.24 8.23 -0.32
C ASN A 108 0.49 7.21 -1.23
N PRO A 109 -0.01 5.96 -1.35
CA PRO A 109 0.64 4.94 -2.17
C PRO A 109 0.60 5.25 -3.67
N LEU A 110 -0.44 5.95 -4.15
CA LEU A 110 -0.57 6.37 -5.55
C LEU A 110 0.49 7.42 -5.89
N GLY A 111 0.56 8.47 -5.09
CA GLY A 111 1.58 9.52 -5.25
C GLY A 111 2.98 8.97 -5.04
N LYS A 112 3.20 7.98 -4.16
CA LYS A 112 4.52 7.36 -4.01
C LYS A 112 5.01 6.70 -5.31
N VAL A 113 4.13 6.00 -6.02
CA VAL A 113 4.45 5.36 -7.30
C VAL A 113 4.68 6.41 -8.41
N VAL A 114 3.87 7.47 -8.44
CA VAL A 114 4.08 8.60 -9.36
C VAL A 114 5.41 9.28 -9.09
N ASN A 115 5.71 9.60 -7.83
CA ASN A 115 6.97 10.20 -7.42
C ASN A 115 8.16 9.30 -7.77
N ARG A 116 8.03 7.97 -7.68
CA ARG A 116 9.09 7.06 -8.15
C ARG A 116 9.35 7.15 -9.63
N PHE A 117 8.29 7.22 -10.41
CA PHE A 117 8.40 7.39 -11.85
C PHE A 117 9.08 8.73 -12.19
N GLU A 118 8.72 9.83 -11.51
CA GLU A 118 9.18 11.19 -11.81
C GLU A 118 10.53 11.56 -11.17
N LEU A 119 10.76 11.19 -9.92
CA LEU A 119 11.90 11.58 -9.09
C LEU A 119 12.94 10.46 -8.96
N GLY A 120 12.56 9.21 -9.19
CA GLY A 120 13.47 8.07 -9.25
C GLY A 120 13.54 7.20 -7.99
N PRO A 121 14.62 6.40 -7.83
CA PRO A 121 14.64 5.26 -6.91
C PRO A 121 14.46 5.57 -5.41
N GLY A 122 14.73 6.81 -4.97
CA GLY A 122 14.52 7.23 -3.57
C GLY A 122 13.05 7.22 -3.14
N GLU A 123 12.12 7.14 -4.09
CA GLU A 123 10.70 7.01 -3.83
C GLU A 123 10.30 5.52 -3.85
N SER A 124 10.78 4.74 -2.88
CA SER A 124 10.45 3.30 -2.82
C SER A 124 9.08 3.03 -2.19
N ALA A 125 8.27 2.24 -2.88
CA ALA A 125 7.02 1.70 -2.33
C ALA A 125 7.30 0.70 -1.20
N HIS A 126 8.38 -0.08 -1.31
CA HIS A 126 8.79 -0.98 -0.24
C HIS A 126 9.23 -0.21 1.01
N GLU A 127 9.99 0.87 0.89
CA GLU A 127 10.37 1.71 2.05
C GLU A 127 9.17 2.42 2.66
N LEU A 128 8.24 2.94 1.85
CA LEU A 128 6.96 3.46 2.35
C LEU A 128 6.27 2.42 3.23
N PHE A 129 6.19 1.17 2.77
CA PHE A 129 5.59 0.08 3.54
C PHE A 129 6.31 -0.16 4.87
N LEU A 130 7.64 -0.11 4.91
CA LEU A 130 8.39 -0.28 6.17
C LEU A 130 8.07 0.81 7.22
N LEU A 131 7.70 2.02 6.77
CA LEU A 131 7.33 3.12 7.65
C LEU A 131 5.91 2.99 8.23
N VAL A 132 5.04 2.17 7.61
CA VAL A 132 3.66 2.01 8.09
C VAL A 132 3.64 1.22 9.41
N PRO A 133 3.02 1.76 10.48
CA PRO A 133 2.87 1.08 11.76
C PRO A 133 2.23 -0.31 11.60
N ARG A 134 2.87 -1.33 12.19
CA ARG A 134 2.39 -2.71 12.19
C ARG A 134 1.66 -3.02 13.49
N ARG A 135 0.74 -3.99 13.44
CA ARG A 135 0.27 -4.62 14.67
C ARG A 135 1.51 -5.16 15.40
N PRO A 136 1.71 -4.86 16.69
CA PRO A 136 2.69 -5.60 17.46
C PRO A 136 2.30 -7.08 17.39
N LYS A 137 3.29 -7.96 17.13
CA LYS A 137 3.08 -9.40 17.31
C LYS A 137 2.60 -9.58 18.76
N PRO A 138 1.46 -10.24 19.02
CA PRO A 138 1.10 -10.56 20.39
C PRO A 138 2.28 -11.28 21.02
N LEU A 139 2.90 -10.67 22.02
CA LEU A 139 3.87 -11.36 22.85
C LEU A 139 3.13 -12.55 23.43
N PRO A 140 3.67 -13.79 23.37
CA PRO A 140 3.06 -14.90 24.06
C PRO A 140 2.90 -14.48 25.52
N LEU A 141 1.65 -14.45 26.00
CA LEU A 141 1.36 -14.25 27.41
C LEU A 141 2.16 -15.32 28.15
N SER A 142 3.12 -14.90 28.97
CA SER A 142 3.84 -15.84 29.82
C SER A 142 2.80 -16.55 30.68
N PRO A 143 2.76 -17.90 30.71
CA PRO A 143 1.90 -18.62 31.63
C PRO A 143 2.26 -18.14 33.03
N GLY A 144 1.35 -17.43 33.69
CA GLY A 144 1.55 -16.96 35.04
C GLY A 144 1.85 -18.16 35.93
N THR A 145 2.98 -18.10 36.63
CA THR A 145 3.33 -19.00 37.72
C THR A 145 2.30 -18.84 38.83
N ALA A 146 1.19 -19.58 38.72
CA ALA A 146 0.27 -19.80 39.81
C ALA A 146 0.79 -20.97 40.66
N ASP A 147 1.88 -20.74 41.39
CA ASP A 147 2.30 -21.62 42.47
C ASP A 147 1.77 -21.05 43.79
N GLY A 148 0.45 -21.22 43.98
CA GLY A 148 -0.23 -20.93 45.23
C GLY A 148 0.01 -22.08 46.21
N ARG A 149 1.06 -21.96 47.03
CA ARG A 149 1.30 -22.76 48.23
C ARG A 149 -0.01 -22.98 49.01
N ARG A 150 -0.46 -24.23 49.08
CA ARG A 150 -1.40 -24.68 50.12
C ARG A 150 -0.65 -24.66 51.45
N LEU A 151 -1.00 -23.75 52.34
CA LEU A 151 -0.70 -23.87 53.76
C LEU A 151 -1.82 -24.68 54.41
N THR A 152 -1.50 -25.92 54.76
CA THR A 152 -2.27 -26.70 55.74
C THR A 152 -2.03 -26.13 57.12
N ALA A 153 -3.10 -25.80 57.85
CA ALA A 153 -3.05 -25.57 59.28
C ALA A 153 -4.05 -26.53 59.96
N ALA A 154 -3.59 -27.06 61.09
CA ALA A 154 -4.10 -28.16 61.88
C ALA A 154 -5.40 -27.84 62.64
#